data_AF-A0A821KNV8-F1
#
_entry.id   AF-A0A821KNV8-F1
#
_cell.length_a   1.000
_cell.length_b   1.000
_cell.length_c   1.000
_cell.angle_alpha   90.00
_cell.angle_beta   90.00
_cell.angle_gamma   90.00
#
_symmetry.space_group_name_H-M   'P 1'
#
loop_
_entity.id
_entity.type
_entity.pdbx_description
1 polymer ?
#
loop_
_entity_poly.entity_id
_entity_poly.type
_entity_poly.pdbx_seq_one_letter_code
_entity_poly.pdbx_strand_id
1 'polypeptide(L)'
;MQAFALKLQKLRQSLGENHKWRVRTFLVTARSDVGNIRVFHTFKEWGLEIDETHFLGGLDKTPFLQSINPAIFFDDSSEHIDRAKIYVPSAQVIYGIKNLDTSIPTRPISIERKDVQNEYST
;
A
#
# COMPACT_ATOMS: atom_id res chain seq x y z
N MET A 1 4.52 -1.66 11.71
CA MET A 1 3.33 -2.03 10.90
C MET A 1 2.07 -1.23 11.25
N GLN A 2 1.57 -1.20 12.49
CA GLN A 2 0.35 -0.45 12.86
C GLN A 2 0.33 1.02 12.43
N ALA A 3 1.41 1.76 12.70
CA ALA A 3 1.50 3.17 12.30
C ALA A 3 1.41 3.38 10.78
N PHE A 4 1.94 2.43 10.00
CA PHE A 4 1.82 2.43 8.54
C PHE A 4 0.36 2.20 8.12
N ALA A 5 -0.30 1.19 8.70
CA ALA A 5 -1.71 0.90 8.43
C ALA A 5 -2.61 2.12 8.72
N LEU A 6 -2.39 2.80 9.85
CA LEU A 6 -3.13 4.02 10.21
C LEU A 6 -2.89 5.18 9.23
N LYS A 7 -1.65 5.38 8.77
CA LYS A 7 -1.33 6.40 7.76
C LYS A 7 -1.97 6.08 6.43
N LEU A 8 -1.95 4.81 6.01
CA LEU A 8 -2.60 4.37 4.78
C LEU A 8 -4.13 4.57 4.85
N GLN A 9 -4.74 4.26 6.00
CA GLN A 9 -6.17 4.51 6.20
C GLN A 9 -6.52 6.00 6.10
N LYS A 10 -5.74 6.88 6.73
CA LYS A 10 -5.94 8.34 6.62
C LYS A 10 -5.84 8.83 5.18
N LEU A 11 -4.87 8.31 4.42
CA LEU A 11 -4.72 8.62 3.00
C LEU A 11 -5.96 8.18 2.21
N ARG A 12 -6.43 6.94 2.41
CA ARG A 12 -7.66 6.43 1.77
C ARG A 12 -8.84 7.33 2.05
N GLN A 13 -9.05 7.72 3.32
CA GLN A 13 -10.12 8.62 3.73
C GLN A 13 -10.01 10.00 3.08
N SER A 14 -8.80 10.57 2.94
CA SER A 14 -8.60 11.88 2.32
C SER A 14 -8.87 11.90 0.81
N LEU A 15 -8.76 10.76 0.13
CA LEU A 15 -9.07 10.63 -1.30
C LEU A 15 -10.58 10.51 -1.57
N GLY A 16 -11.38 10.32 -0.51
CA GLY A 16 -12.83 10.22 -0.55
C GLY A 16 -13.34 8.86 -1.05
N GLU A 17 -14.64 8.62 -0.86
CA GLU A 17 -15.31 7.38 -1.31
C GLU A 17 -15.71 7.40 -2.79
N ASN A 18 -15.40 8.49 -3.49
CA ASN A 18 -15.76 8.63 -4.89
C ASN A 18 -14.92 7.63 -5.72
N HIS A 19 -15.61 6.71 -6.41
CA HIS A 19 -14.99 5.55 -7.08
C HIS A 19 -13.89 5.91 -8.07
N LYS A 20 -13.85 7.15 -8.57
CA LYS A 20 -12.85 7.65 -9.50
C LYS A 20 -11.43 7.72 -8.91
N TRP A 21 -11.27 7.77 -7.58
CA TRP A 21 -9.95 7.87 -6.92
C TRP A 21 -9.74 6.83 -5.80
N ARG A 22 -10.51 5.73 -5.83
CA ARG A 22 -10.43 4.67 -4.81
C ARG A 22 -9.06 3.97 -4.89
N VAL A 23 -8.32 3.99 -3.79
CA VAL A 23 -7.16 3.11 -3.60
C VAL A 23 -7.68 1.69 -3.42
N ARG A 24 -7.17 0.71 -4.16
CA ARG A 24 -7.46 -0.70 -3.92
C ARG A 24 -6.30 -1.33 -3.13
N THR A 25 -6.58 -1.91 -1.96
CA THR A 25 -5.57 -2.51 -1.07
C THR A 25 -5.56 -4.03 -1.16
N PHE A 26 -4.38 -4.58 -1.43
CA PHE A 26 -4.12 -6.01 -1.44
C PHE A 26 -3.26 -6.39 -0.24
N LEU A 27 -3.69 -7.37 0.55
CA LEU A 27 -2.84 -8.03 1.53
C LEU A 27 -2.25 -9.29 0.91
N VAL A 28 -0.93 -9.31 0.71
CA VAL A 28 -0.20 -10.46 0.14
C VAL A 28 0.73 -11.06 1.18
N THR A 29 0.48 -12.31 1.57
CA THR A 29 1.24 -12.98 2.63
C THR A 29 1.75 -14.35 2.19
N ALA A 30 2.98 -14.67 2.58
CA ALA A 30 3.59 -15.98 2.35
C ALA A 30 3.08 -17.04 3.35
N ARG A 31 2.23 -16.70 4.33
CA ARG A 31 1.67 -17.67 5.28
C ARG A 31 0.56 -18.50 4.63
N SER A 32 0.43 -19.78 5.03
CA SER A 32 -0.72 -20.63 4.69
C SER A 32 -1.97 -20.16 5.42
N ASP A 33 -3.16 -20.42 4.85
CA ASP A 33 -4.49 -19.94 5.26
C ASP A 33 -4.96 -20.42 6.66
N VAL A 34 -4.42 -21.54 7.16
CA VAL A 34 -4.79 -22.16 8.45
C VAL A 34 -4.45 -21.25 9.65
N GLY A 35 -5.47 -20.62 10.25
CA GLY A 35 -5.35 -19.77 11.46
C GLY A 35 -5.39 -18.24 11.22
N ASN A 36 -5.63 -17.78 9.99
CA ASN A 36 -5.44 -16.38 9.58
C ASN A 36 -6.50 -15.36 9.94
N ILE A 37 -7.56 -15.75 10.65
CA ILE A 37 -8.58 -14.82 11.15
C ILE A 37 -7.92 -13.67 11.93
N ARG A 38 -6.80 -13.95 12.61
CA ARG A 38 -6.04 -12.95 13.38
C ARG A 38 -5.46 -11.81 12.56
N VAL A 39 -4.99 -12.04 11.32
CA VAL A 39 -4.38 -10.96 10.52
C VAL A 39 -5.44 -9.97 10.06
N PHE A 40 -6.61 -10.48 9.67
CA PHE A 40 -7.78 -9.68 9.35
C PHE A 40 -8.28 -8.91 10.56
N HIS A 41 -8.38 -9.55 11.74
CA HIS A 41 -8.73 -8.84 12.97
C HIS A 41 -7.73 -7.74 13.31
N THR A 42 -6.44 -8.00 13.18
CA THR A 42 -5.39 -7.00 13.47
C THR A 42 -5.55 -5.76 12.58
N PHE A 43 -5.69 -5.95 11.26
CA PHE A 43 -5.87 -4.81 10.36
C PHE A 43 -7.21 -4.09 10.55
N LYS A 44 -8.28 -4.84 10.82
CA LYS A 44 -9.60 -4.30 11.13
C LYS A 44 -9.61 -3.50 12.43
N GLU A 45 -8.96 -4.00 13.49
CA GLU A 45 -8.78 -3.30 14.76
C GLU A 45 -7.98 -2.00 14.58
N TRP A 46 -7.04 -1.98 13.65
CA TRP A 46 -6.30 -0.76 13.29
C TRP A 46 -7.06 0.16 12.33
N GLY A 47 -8.25 -0.24 11.89
CA GLY A 47 -9.11 0.54 11.01
C GLY A 47 -8.66 0.56 9.55
N LEU A 48 -7.72 -0.30 9.12
CA LEU A 48 -7.34 -0.40 7.71
C LEU A 48 -8.26 -1.40 7.00
N GLU A 49 -9.02 -0.91 6.03
CA GLU A 49 -9.80 -1.75 5.14
C GLU A 49 -8.92 -2.39 4.05
N ILE A 50 -9.05 -3.70 3.90
CA ILE A 50 -8.37 -4.49 2.88
C ILE A 50 -9.42 -4.92 1.87
N ASP A 51 -9.22 -4.56 0.60
CA ASP A 51 -10.13 -4.92 -0.48
C ASP A 51 -9.98 -6.40 -0.87
N GLU A 52 -8.73 -6.90 -0.93
CA GLU A 52 -8.43 -8.29 -1.31
C GLU A 52 -7.28 -8.87 -0.50
N THR A 53 -7.36 -10.17 -0.18
CA THR A 53 -6.29 -10.90 0.53
C THR A 53 -5.88 -12.14 -0.23
N HIS A 54 -4.58 -12.35 -0.36
CA HIS A 54 -3.98 -13.44 -1.10
C HIS A 54 -2.93 -14.16 -0.24
N PHE A 55 -3.20 -15.43 0.07
CA PHE A 55 -2.32 -16.33 0.83
C PHE A 55 -1.53 -17.19 -0.15
N LEU A 56 -0.21 -17.01 -0.18
CA LEU A 56 0.66 -17.69 -1.14
C LEU A 56 1.28 -18.97 -0.58
N GLY A 57 1.08 -19.31 0.70
CA GLY A 57 1.50 -20.61 1.26
C GLY A 57 2.99 -20.93 1.12
N GLY A 58 3.85 -19.92 1.20
CA GLY A 58 5.31 -20.04 1.06
C GLY A 58 5.83 -19.81 -0.36
N LEU A 59 4.95 -19.64 -1.35
CA LEU A 59 5.35 -19.29 -2.71
C LEU A 59 5.92 -17.87 -2.79
N ASP A 60 6.77 -17.66 -3.79
CA ASP A 60 7.32 -16.33 -4.10
C ASP A 60 6.17 -15.36 -4.45
N LYS A 61 6.21 -14.16 -3.87
CA LYS A 61 5.22 -13.10 -4.13
C LYS A 61 5.34 -12.52 -5.53
N THR A 62 6.51 -12.63 -6.15
CA THR A 62 6.87 -11.92 -7.38
C THR A 62 5.93 -12.22 -8.55
N PRO A 63 5.60 -13.48 -8.89
CA PRO A 63 4.67 -13.77 -9.98
C PRO A 63 3.27 -13.21 -9.73
N PHE A 64 2.83 -13.20 -8.48
CA PHE A 64 1.56 -12.60 -8.09
C PHE A 64 1.59 -11.07 -8.21
N LEU A 65 2.66 -10.41 -7.74
CA LEU A 65 2.82 -8.96 -7.87
C LEU A 65 2.88 -8.52 -9.33
N GLN A 66 3.48 -9.32 -10.22
CA GLN A 66 3.46 -9.07 -11.66
C GLN A 66 2.06 -9.17 -12.27
N SER A 67 1.25 -10.15 -11.83
CA SER A 67 -0.10 -10.34 -12.39
C SER A 67 -1.07 -9.24 -11.96
N ILE A 68 -0.96 -8.77 -10.70
CA ILE A 68 -1.82 -7.69 -10.19
C ILE A 68 -1.33 -6.29 -10.58
N ASN A 69 -0.05 -6.14 -10.95
CA ASN A 69 0.58 -4.89 -11.38
C ASN A 69 0.22 -3.66 -10.48
N PRO A 70 0.53 -3.70 -9.17
CA PRO A 70 0.19 -2.64 -8.25
C PRO A 70 0.99 -1.38 -8.56
N ALA A 71 0.39 -0.22 -8.27
CA ALA A 71 1.10 1.05 -8.34
C ALA A 71 2.32 1.11 -7.40
N ILE A 72 2.24 0.43 -6.24
CA ILE A 72 3.34 0.30 -5.29
C ILE A 72 3.13 -0.92 -4.38
N PHE A 73 4.23 -1.58 -4.03
CA PHE A 73 4.31 -2.70 -3.10
C PHE A 73 5.05 -2.30 -1.82
N PHE A 74 4.54 -2.76 -0.67
CA PHE A 74 5.11 -2.52 0.65
C PHE A 74 5.31 -3.84 1.39
N ASP A 75 6.50 -4.03 1.98
CA ASP A 75 6.85 -5.20 2.80
C ASP A 75 7.85 -4.80 3.87
N ASP A 76 7.98 -5.58 4.95
CA ASP A 76 8.99 -5.33 6.00
C ASP A 76 10.31 -6.10 5.75
N SER A 77 10.27 -7.16 4.93
CA SER A 77 11.46 -7.92 4.54
C SER A 77 12.20 -7.24 3.39
N SER A 78 13.47 -6.89 3.61
CA SER A 78 14.35 -6.37 2.56
C SER A 78 14.51 -7.37 1.40
N GLU A 79 14.52 -8.67 1.70
CA GLU A 79 14.59 -9.72 0.68
C GLU A 79 13.37 -9.71 -0.25
N HIS A 80 12.16 -9.53 0.29
CA HIS A 80 10.96 -9.41 -0.53
C HIS A 80 11.03 -8.15 -1.42
N ILE A 81 11.53 -7.04 -0.87
CA ILE A 81 11.70 -5.79 -1.62
C ILE A 81 12.72 -5.96 -2.75
N ASP A 82 13.86 -6.60 -2.48
CA ASP A 82 14.93 -6.80 -3.47
C ASP A 82 14.48 -7.65 -4.66
N ARG A 83 13.62 -8.65 -4.43
CA ARG A 83 13.01 -9.45 -5.50
C ARG A 83 11.94 -8.67 -6.27
N ALA A 84 11.06 -7.97 -5.56
CA ALA A 84 9.91 -7.30 -6.15
C ALA A 84 10.26 -6.01 -6.91
N LYS A 85 11.28 -5.25 -6.46
CA LYS A 85 11.65 -3.93 -7.02
C LYS A 85 12.03 -3.94 -8.50
N ILE A 86 12.38 -5.11 -9.03
CA ILE A 86 12.69 -5.32 -10.45
C ILE A 86 11.42 -5.18 -11.31
N TYR A 87 10.25 -5.46 -10.75
CA TYR A 87 9.00 -5.57 -11.49
C TYR A 87 7.96 -4.53 -11.07
N VAL A 88 7.95 -4.15 -9.80
CA VAL A 88 6.97 -3.22 -9.24
C VAL A 88 7.66 -2.19 -8.34
N PRO A 89 7.24 -0.91 -8.35
CA PRO A 89 7.71 0.07 -7.38
C PRO A 89 7.53 -0.48 -5.97
N SER A 90 8.62 -0.54 -5.19
CA SER A 90 8.65 -1.26 -3.92
C SER A 90 9.28 -0.41 -2.82
N ALA A 91 8.70 -0.43 -1.62
CA ALA A 91 9.21 0.31 -0.47
C ALA A 91 9.21 -0.54 0.80
N GLN A 92 10.35 -0.57 1.49
CA GLN A 92 10.45 -1.28 2.77
C GLN A 92 9.77 -0.48 3.89
N VAL A 93 8.89 -1.14 4.65
CA VAL A 93 8.26 -0.58 5.83
C VAL A 93 9.10 -0.93 7.06
N ILE A 94 9.87 0.04 7.54
CA ILE A 94 10.66 -0.13 8.77
C ILE A 94 9.72 -0.15 9.98
N TYR A 95 9.79 -1.21 10.78
CA TYR A 95 9.08 -1.32 12.06
C TYR A 95 10.04 -1.14 13.24
N GLY A 96 9.53 -0.67 14.38
CA GLY A 96 10.34 -0.40 15.59
C GLY A 96 10.76 1.07 15.75
N ILE A 97 10.65 1.91 14.71
CA ILE A 97 10.78 3.35 14.85
C ILE A 97 9.47 3.91 15.41
N LYS A 98 9.49 4.42 16.65
CA LYS A 98 8.41 5.29 17.13
C LYS A 98 8.48 6.57 16.29
N ASN A 99 7.49 6.79 15.42
CA ASN A 99 7.27 8.10 14.83
C ASN A 99 6.81 9.04 15.95
N LEU A 100 7.75 9.53 16.76
CA LEU A 100 7.52 10.41 17.90
C LEU A 100 7.15 11.83 17.45
N ASP A 101 7.26 12.10 16.15
CA ASP A 101 7.06 13.42 15.60
C ASP A 101 5.74 13.48 14.81
N THR A 102 4.69 13.91 15.49
CA THR A 102 3.41 14.34 14.88
C THR A 102 3.48 15.76 14.33
N SER A 103 4.62 16.45 14.49
CA SER A 103 4.83 17.84 14.09
C SER A 103 5.52 17.99 12.73
N ILE A 104 5.97 16.90 12.08
CA ILE A 104 6.37 16.97 10.66
C ILE A 104 5.12 17.40 9.88
N PRO A 105 5.08 18.63 9.33
CA PRO A 105 4.00 18.98 8.43
C PRO A 105 4.15 18.07 7.23
N THR A 106 3.14 17.24 6.97
CA THR A 106 2.94 16.71 5.63
C THR A 106 2.88 17.92 4.72
N ARG A 107 4.00 18.24 4.05
CA ARG A 107 3.95 19.18 2.93
C ARG A 107 2.87 18.62 2.02
N PRO A 108 1.76 19.34 1.78
CA PRO A 108 0.82 18.90 0.77
C PRO A 108 1.64 18.74 -0.51
N ILE A 109 1.53 17.57 -1.14
CA ILE A 109 2.10 17.37 -2.47
C ILE A 109 1.32 18.33 -3.36
N SER A 110 1.92 19.48 -3.66
CA SER A 110 1.40 20.37 -4.71
C SER A 110 1.57 19.62 -6.02
N ILE A 111 0.55 18.87 -6.41
CA ILE A 111 0.44 18.40 -7.79
C ILE A 111 0.15 19.66 -8.60
N GLU A 112 1.19 20.27 -9.16
CA GLU A 112 1.01 21.23 -10.25
C GLU A 112 0.26 20.49 -11.36
N ARG A 113 -1.05 20.74 -11.46
CA ARG A 113 -1.77 20.46 -12.69
C ARG A 113 -1.16 21.39 -13.72
N LYS A 114 -0.25 20.87 -14.56
CA LYS A 114 0.00 21.51 -15.83
C LYS A 114 -1.32 21.45 -16.59
N ASP A 115 -1.92 22.61 -16.80
CA ASP A 115 -3.08 22.75 -17.65
C ASP A 115 -2.72 22.23 -19.04
N VAL A 116 -3.18 21.02 -19.37
CA VAL A 116 -3.20 20.52 -20.74
C VAL A 116 -4.43 21.15 -21.41
N GLN A 117 -4.34 22.45 -21.69
CA GLN A 117 -5.24 23.17 -22.58
C GLN A 117 -4.44 24.17 -23.42
N ASN A 118 -3.76 23.66 -24.45
CA ASN A 118 -3.65 24.31 -25.76
C ASN A 118 -2.69 23.50 -26.63
N GLU A 119 -3.21 22.57 -27.44
CA GLU A 119 -2.49 22.07 -28.63
C GLU A 119 -3.42 21.24 -29.54
N TYR A 120 -4.66 21.73 -29.77
CA TYR A 120 -5.48 21.31 -30.91
C TYR A 120 -6.32 22.51 -31.38
N SER A 121 -5.65 23.51 -31.92
CA SER A 121 -6.26 24.53 -32.77
C SER A 121 -5.21 25.03 -33.75
N THR A 122 -5.07 24.33 -34.87
CA THR A 122 -4.96 24.88 -36.23
C THR A 122 -5.36 23.77 -37.20
#